data_AF-A0A963TQM9-F1
#
_entry.id   AF-A0A963TQM9-F1
#
_cell.length_a   1.000
_cell.length_b   1.000
_cell.length_c   1.000
_cell.angle_alpha   90.00
_cell.angle_beta   90.00
_cell.angle_gamma   90.00
#
_symmetry.space_group_name_H-M   'P 1'
#
loop_
_entity.id
_entity.type
_entity.pdbx_description
1 polymer ?
#
loop_
_entity_poly.entity_id
_entity_poly.type
_entity_poly.pdbx_seq_one_letter_code
_entity_poly.pdbx_strand_id
1 'polypeptide(L)'
;EHGSSYAGPAMAYIDGAVPRIRKMGVMAHYICNIHIALEGEQAYVESYVLTFARITKDGTDSDTLTGGRICDRFERRDGKWLIAHRKMAFDWNRDMSVQEGWCRGLFNPSDPKMVFGRKSRDDLSYARF
;
A
#
# COMPACT_ATOMS: atom_id res chain seq x y z
N GLU A 1 -11.67 8.53 -1.31
CA GLU A 1 -10.72 9.58 -1.71
C GLU A 1 -9.28 9.06 -1.58
N HIS A 2 -8.41 9.38 -2.55
CA HIS A 2 -6.99 9.02 -2.53
C HIS A 2 -6.12 10.27 -2.72
N GLY A 3 -6.24 11.22 -1.78
CA GLY A 3 -5.68 12.56 -1.92
C GLY A 3 -6.27 13.29 -3.13
N SER A 4 -5.44 14.05 -3.84
CA SER A 4 -5.82 14.75 -5.08
C SER A 4 -5.98 13.82 -6.30
N SER A 5 -5.51 12.57 -6.21
CA SER A 5 -5.45 11.69 -7.39
C SER A 5 -6.80 11.03 -7.73
N TYR A 6 -7.72 10.93 -6.77
CA TYR A 6 -9.01 10.29 -6.99
C TYR A 6 -10.06 10.65 -5.93
N ALA A 7 -11.26 11.02 -6.39
CA ALA A 7 -12.45 11.15 -5.56
C ALA A 7 -13.65 10.57 -6.32
N GLY A 8 -14.20 9.46 -5.84
CA GLY A 8 -15.28 8.74 -6.53
C GLY A 8 -15.60 7.37 -5.94
N PRO A 9 -16.46 6.58 -6.61
CA PRO A 9 -16.87 5.25 -6.17
C PRO A 9 -15.73 4.24 -6.08
N ALA A 10 -15.78 3.35 -5.08
CA ALA A 10 -14.72 2.37 -4.83
C ALA A 10 -14.45 1.43 -6.02
N MET A 11 -15.49 0.95 -6.71
CA MET A 11 -15.31 0.03 -7.84
C MET A 11 -14.59 0.69 -9.01
N ALA A 12 -14.96 1.92 -9.37
CA ALA A 12 -14.27 2.67 -10.42
C ALA A 12 -12.80 2.94 -10.07
N TYR A 13 -12.49 3.19 -8.79
CA TYR A 13 -11.10 3.26 -8.33
C TYR A 13 -10.36 1.93 -8.53
N ILE A 14 -10.95 0.82 -8.09
CA ILE A 14 -10.35 -0.52 -8.17
C ILE A 14 -10.08 -0.90 -9.62
N ASP A 15 -11.06 -0.72 -10.50
CA ASP A 15 -10.99 -1.08 -11.92
C ASP A 15 -9.86 -0.32 -12.63
N GLY A 16 -9.65 0.96 -12.29
CA GLY A 16 -8.53 1.75 -12.83
C GLY A 16 -7.19 1.47 -12.15
N ALA A 17 -7.17 1.27 -10.83
CA ALA A 17 -5.93 1.18 -10.06
C ALA A 17 -5.28 -0.20 -10.16
N VAL A 18 -6.03 -1.29 -10.09
CA VAL A 18 -5.47 -2.66 -10.02
C VAL A 18 -4.63 -3.03 -11.24
N PRO A 19 -5.07 -2.78 -12.50
CA PRO A 19 -4.26 -3.09 -13.68
C PRO A 19 -2.94 -2.32 -13.72
N ARG A 20 -2.95 -1.07 -13.22
CA ARG A 20 -1.75 -0.22 -13.09
C ARG A 20 -0.82 -0.75 -12.00
N ILE A 21 -1.32 -0.99 -10.79
CA ILE A 21 -0.53 -1.44 -9.63
C ILE A 21 0.18 -2.77 -9.90
N ARG A 22 -0.44 -3.66 -10.69
CA ARG A 22 0.17 -4.93 -11.13
C ARG A 22 1.41 -4.74 -12.01
N LYS A 23 1.52 -3.61 -12.72
CA LYS A 23 2.65 -3.27 -13.58
C LYS A 23 3.70 -2.40 -12.87
N MET A 24 3.36 -1.82 -11.72
CA MET A 24 4.29 -1.02 -10.92
C MET A 24 5.31 -1.92 -10.23
N GLY A 25 6.51 -1.37 -10.00
CA GLY A 25 7.62 -2.03 -9.29
C GLY A 25 7.32 -2.34 -7.82
N VAL A 26 8.35 -2.43 -7.00
CA VAL A 26 8.23 -2.75 -5.56
C VAL A 26 7.22 -1.82 -4.90
N MET A 27 6.31 -2.38 -4.11
CA MET A 27 5.32 -1.60 -3.36
C MET A 27 4.86 -2.38 -2.14
N ALA A 28 4.83 -1.71 -1.00
CA ALA A 28 4.27 -2.22 0.25
C ALA A 28 3.51 -1.10 0.96
N HIS A 29 2.38 -1.44 1.55
CA HIS A 29 1.64 -0.58 2.47
C HIS A 29 1.63 -1.28 3.83
N TYR A 30 2.21 -0.64 4.83
CA TYR A 30 2.17 -1.11 6.20
C TYR A 30 1.13 -0.32 6.96
N ILE A 31 0.12 -1.01 7.44
CA ILE A 31 -0.88 -0.44 8.35
C ILE A 31 -0.34 -0.57 9.77
N CYS A 32 -0.20 0.56 10.44
CA CYS A 32 0.38 0.68 11.76
C CYS A 32 -0.72 0.92 12.80
N ASN A 33 -0.47 1.74 13.81
CA ASN A 33 -1.42 2.08 14.88
C ASN A 33 -2.82 2.39 14.32
N ILE A 34 -3.83 1.78 14.94
CA ILE A 34 -5.23 1.93 14.57
C ILE A 34 -6.00 2.43 15.78
N HIS A 35 -6.76 3.50 15.60
CA HIS A 35 -7.71 4.01 16.58
C HIS A 35 -9.12 3.82 16.02
N ILE A 36 -10.03 3.25 16.83
CA ILE A 36 -11.39 2.91 16.43
C ILE A 36 -12.36 3.52 17.45
N ALA A 37 -13.23 4.41 17.01
CA ALA A 37 -14.42 4.84 17.75
C ALA A 37 -15.64 4.10 17.21
N LEU A 38 -16.27 3.26 18.04
CA LEU A 38 -17.45 2.47 17.68
C LEU A 38 -18.72 3.18 18.16
N GLU A 39 -19.66 3.38 17.25
CA GLU A 39 -20.95 4.04 17.48
C GLU A 39 -22.09 3.18 16.92
N GLY A 40 -22.52 2.20 17.70
CA GLY A 40 -23.54 1.22 17.29
C GLY A 40 -23.08 0.41 16.07
N GLU A 41 -23.78 0.59 14.95
CA GLU A 41 -23.49 -0.08 13.67
C GLU A 41 -22.58 0.76 12.74
N GLN A 42 -21.97 1.83 13.27
CA GLN A 42 -20.95 2.64 12.60
C GLN A 42 -19.62 2.58 13.37
N ALA A 43 -18.50 2.71 12.66
CA ALA A 43 -17.20 2.92 13.29
C ALA A 43 -16.38 3.97 12.53
N TYR A 44 -15.70 4.84 13.27
CA TYR A 44 -14.79 5.85 12.75
C TYR A 44 -13.37 5.41 13.07
N VAL A 45 -12.61 5.12 12.03
CA VAL A 45 -11.32 4.44 12.15
C VAL A 45 -10.23 5.31 11.56
N GLU A 46 -9.22 5.62 12.36
CA GLU A 46 -7.97 6.20 11.90
C GLU A 46 -6.90 5.10 11.90
N SER A 47 -6.25 4.87 10.77
CA SER A 47 -5.13 3.93 10.64
C SER A 47 -3.91 4.63 10.09
N TYR A 48 -2.80 4.58 10.81
CA TYR A 48 -1.52 5.06 10.28
C TYR A 48 -1.05 4.15 9.15
N VAL A 49 -0.52 4.72 8.08
CA VAL A 49 0.01 3.99 6.94
C VAL A 49 1.40 4.49 6.56
N LEU A 50 2.31 3.54 6.37
CA LEU A 50 3.61 3.76 5.74
C LEU A 50 3.61 3.06 4.38
N THR A 51 3.79 3.84 3.32
CA THR A 51 3.90 3.32 1.95
C THR A 51 5.35 3.39 1.50
N PHE A 52 5.89 2.25 1.08
CA PHE A 52 7.16 2.15 0.37
C PHE A 52 6.85 1.74 -1.05
N ALA A 53 7.26 2.53 -2.03
CA ALA A 53 7.03 2.18 -3.43
C ALA A 53 8.19 2.63 -4.32
N ARG A 54 8.43 1.90 -5.40
CA ARG A 54 9.24 2.37 -6.52
C ARG A 54 8.33 2.96 -7.59
N ILE A 55 8.61 4.20 -7.98
CA ILE A 55 7.85 4.95 -8.98
C ILE A 55 8.78 5.31 -10.13
N THR A 56 8.37 4.98 -11.36
CA THR A 56 9.04 5.44 -12.58
C THR A 56 8.39 6.74 -13.04
N LYS A 57 9.19 7.80 -13.18
CA LYS A 57 8.77 9.07 -13.76
C LYS A 57 9.82 9.53 -14.77
N ASP A 58 9.39 9.89 -15.97
CA ASP A 58 10.27 10.37 -17.05
C ASP A 58 11.44 9.41 -17.34
N GLY A 59 11.16 8.10 -17.28
CA GLY A 59 12.16 7.03 -17.49
C GLY A 59 13.14 6.80 -16.33
N THR A 60 12.98 7.52 -15.22
CA THR A 60 13.83 7.38 -14.02
C THR A 60 13.05 6.78 -12.87
N ASP A 61 13.63 5.77 -12.23
CA ASP A 61 13.05 5.17 -11.02
C ASP A 61 13.50 5.92 -9.76
N SER A 62 12.57 6.14 -8.84
CA SER A 62 12.83 6.58 -7.47
C SER A 62 12.07 5.72 -6.47
N ASP A 63 12.66 5.54 -5.28
CA ASP A 63 11.96 4.95 -4.15
C ASP A 63 11.30 6.09 -3.35
N THR A 64 10.00 5.94 -3.06
CA THR A 64 9.22 6.88 -2.27
C THR A 64 8.78 6.24 -0.95
N LEU A 65 8.96 6.99 0.13
CA LEU A 65 8.47 6.68 1.46
C LEU A 65 7.45 7.73 1.86
N THR A 66 6.19 7.33 1.92
CA THR A 66 5.08 8.21 2.27
C THR A 66 4.48 7.78 3.61
N GLY A 67 4.36 8.74 4.53
CA GLY A 67 3.63 8.57 5.78
C GLY A 67 2.30 9.30 5.73
N GLY A 68 1.26 8.66 6.24
CA GLY A 68 -0.05 9.28 6.33
C GLY A 68 -1.01 8.48 7.20
N ARG A 69 -2.29 8.86 7.11
CA ARG A 69 -3.40 8.24 7.79
C ARG A 69 -4.52 7.92 6.81
N ILE A 70 -5.13 6.76 7.03
CA ILE A 70 -6.36 6.34 6.39
C ILE A 70 -7.47 6.60 7.40
N CYS A 71 -8.35 7.56 7.08
CA CYS A 71 -9.54 7.86 7.87
C CYS A 71 -10.73 7.20 7.18
N ASP A 72 -11.23 6.13 7.79
CA ASP A 72 -12.33 5.33 7.30
C ASP A 72 -13.59 5.55 8.14
N ARG A 73 -14.74 5.61 7.48
CA ARG A 73 -16.03 5.30 8.10
C ARG A 73 -16.43 3.90 7.70
N PHE A 74 -16.57 3.03 8.67
CA PHE A 74 -17.14 1.70 8.50
C PHE A 74 -18.62 1.71 8.89
N GLU A 75 -19.38 0.87 8.20
CA GLU A 75 -20.78 0.58 8.53
C GLU A 75 -20.98 -0.93 8.56
N ARG A 76 -21.73 -1.41 9.53
CA ARG A 76 -22.13 -2.82 9.61
C ARG A 76 -23.39 -3.01 8.78
N ARG A 77 -23.29 -3.85 7.74
CA ARG A 77 -24.36 -4.17 6.79
C ARG A 77 -24.46 -5.68 6.67
N ASP A 78 -25.65 -6.22 6.83
CA ASP A 78 -25.89 -7.68 6.83
C ASP A 78 -24.94 -8.45 7.75
N GLY A 79 -24.71 -7.88 8.95
CA GLY A 79 -23.82 -8.44 9.97
C GLY A 79 -22.32 -8.26 9.73
N LYS A 80 -21.90 -7.65 8.62
CA LYS A 80 -20.48 -7.47 8.22
C LYS A 80 -20.07 -6.01 8.24
N TRP A 81 -18.88 -5.72 8.76
CA TRP A 81 -18.28 -4.40 8.68
C TRP A 81 -17.69 -4.15 7.29
N LEU A 82 -18.10 -3.05 6.65
CA LEU A 82 -17.64 -2.64 5.32
C LEU A 82 -17.17 -1.19 5.36
N ILE A 83 -16.19 -0.85 4.52
CA ILE A 83 -15.74 0.53 4.34
C ILE A 83 -16.85 1.28 3.60
N ALA A 84 -17.56 2.16 4.30
CA ALA A 84 -18.57 3.04 3.72
C ALA A 84 -17.94 4.27 3.07
N HIS A 85 -16.86 4.78 3.67
CA HIS A 85 -16.07 5.86 3.10
C HIS A 85 -14.61 5.75 3.54
N ARG A 86 -13.69 6.15 2.66
CA ARG A 86 -12.24 6.21 2.93
C ARG A 86 -11.69 7.55 2.48
N LYS A 87 -10.90 8.20 3.34
CA LYS A 87 -10.14 9.40 3.02
C LYS A 87 -8.69 9.27 3.49
N MET A 88 -7.77 9.66 2.62
CA MET A 88 -6.35 9.72 2.94
C MET A 88 -5.99 11.10 3.48
N ALA A 89 -5.25 11.16 4.58
CA ALA A 89 -4.48 12.30 5.03
C ALA A 89 -2.99 11.99 4.81
N PHE A 90 -2.30 12.81 4.02
CA PHE A 90 -0.86 12.68 3.81
C PHE A 90 -0.15 13.57 4.81
N ASP A 91 0.69 12.97 5.66
CA ASP A 91 1.37 13.71 6.72
C ASP A 91 2.78 14.11 6.27
N TRP A 92 3.49 13.23 5.56
CA TRP A 92 4.84 13.53 5.02
C TRP A 92 5.24 12.57 3.89
N ASN A 93 6.26 12.98 3.12
CA ASN A 93 6.84 12.16 2.06
C ASN A 93 8.36 12.37 1.97
N ARG A 94 9.08 11.33 1.54
CA ARG A 94 10.49 11.40 1.15
C ARG A 94 10.73 10.57 -0.09
N ASP A 95 11.29 11.19 -1.12
CA ASP A 95 11.76 10.51 -2.32
C ASP A 95 13.29 10.34 -2.27
N MET A 96 13.78 9.21 -2.76
CA MET A 96 15.19 8.83 -2.75
C MET A 96 15.57 8.15 -4.06
N SER A 97 16.85 8.24 -4.43
CA SER A 97 17.37 7.44 -5.53
C SER A 97 17.28 5.95 -5.18
N VAL A 98 17.02 5.13 -6.20
CA VAL A 98 17.04 3.68 -6.05
C VAL A 98 18.45 3.21 -5.68
N GLN A 99 18.57 2.44 -4.59
CA GLN A 99 19.83 1.84 -4.17
C GLN A 99 19.61 0.39 -3.68
N GLU A 100 19.95 -0.58 -4.53
CA GLU A 100 19.84 -2.01 -4.23
C GLU A 100 21.15 -2.58 -3.71
N GLY A 101 21.69 -1.97 -2.66
CA GLY A 101 22.96 -2.38 -2.05
C GLY A 101 22.85 -3.63 -1.16
N TRP A 102 21.67 -4.24 -1.01
CA TRP A 102 21.40 -5.48 -0.27
C TRP A 102 22.21 -5.63 1.03
N CYS A 103 21.90 -4.78 2.02
CA CYS A 103 22.62 -4.67 3.30
C CYS A 103 24.12 -4.42 3.16
N ARG A 104 24.49 -3.43 2.33
CA ARG A 104 25.88 -3.04 2.05
C ARG A 104 26.73 -4.19 1.50
N GLY A 105 26.12 -5.05 0.68
CA GLY A 105 26.76 -6.19 0.03
C GLY A 105 26.78 -7.48 0.88
N LEU A 106 26.15 -7.49 2.05
CA LEU A 106 26.05 -8.70 2.89
C LEU A 106 25.17 -9.77 2.24
N PHE A 107 24.20 -9.39 1.42
CA PHE A 107 23.39 -10.34 0.66
C PHE A 107 23.76 -10.28 -0.82
N ASN A 108 23.97 -11.46 -1.42
CA ASN A 108 24.29 -11.60 -2.84
C ASN A 108 22.98 -11.78 -3.66
N PRO A 109 22.52 -10.76 -4.41
CA PRO A 109 21.29 -10.86 -5.21
C PRO A 109 21.41 -11.85 -6.37
N SER A 110 22.61 -12.28 -6.73
CA SER A 110 22.84 -13.28 -7.78
C SER A 110 22.85 -14.72 -7.25
N ASP A 111 22.81 -14.94 -5.93
CA ASP A 111 22.72 -16.29 -5.37
C ASP A 111 21.33 -16.88 -5.66
N PRO A 112 21.22 -18.08 -6.26
CA PRO A 112 19.93 -18.70 -6.58
C PRO A 112 19.06 -19.00 -5.35
N LYS A 113 19.64 -19.00 -4.14
CA LYS A 113 18.89 -19.13 -2.88
C LYS A 113 18.24 -17.83 -2.43
N MET A 114 18.65 -16.68 -2.98
CA MET A 114 18.02 -15.40 -2.67
C MET A 114 16.70 -15.27 -3.42
N VAL A 115 15.60 -15.14 -2.69
CA VAL A 115 14.26 -15.05 -3.27
C VAL A 115 13.72 -13.64 -3.12
N PHE A 116 13.27 -13.06 -4.23
CA PHE A 116 12.63 -11.75 -4.26
C PHE A 116 11.11 -11.87 -4.27
N GLY A 117 10.45 -10.93 -3.61
CA GLY A 117 8.99 -10.87 -3.57
C GLY A 117 8.40 -10.62 -4.97
N ARG A 118 7.25 -11.23 -5.24
CA ARG A 118 6.50 -11.11 -6.50
C ARG A 118 5.07 -10.67 -6.24
N LYS A 119 4.51 -9.92 -7.17
CA LYS A 119 3.07 -9.56 -7.20
C LYS A 119 2.25 -10.58 -8.00
N SER A 120 2.60 -11.86 -7.89
CA SER A 120 1.94 -12.98 -8.59
C SER A 120 1.75 -14.16 -7.64
N ARG A 121 1.09 -15.22 -8.13
CA ARG A 121 0.93 -16.49 -7.41
C ARG A 121 2.23 -17.28 -7.28
N ASP A 122 3.31 -16.83 -7.92
CA ASP A 122 4.65 -17.43 -7.84
C ASP A 122 5.50 -16.83 -6.70
N ASP A 123 4.90 -15.95 -5.89
CA ASP A 123 5.51 -15.45 -4.67
C ASP A 123 5.55 -16.52 -3.58
N LEU A 124 6.55 -16.44 -2.70
CA LEU A 124 6.72 -17.36 -1.58
C LEU A 124 5.48 -17.44 -0.67
N SER A 125 4.74 -16.35 -0.51
CA SER A 125 3.50 -16.33 0.29
C SER A 125 2.42 -17.31 -0.20
N TYR A 126 2.45 -17.72 -1.47
CA TYR A 126 1.53 -18.72 -2.02
C TYR A 126 2.09 -20.15 -2.00
N ALA A 127 3.41 -20.31 -1.82
CA ALA A 127 4.07 -21.60 -1.93
C ALA A 127 3.84 -22.52 -0.71
N ARG A 128 3.39 -21.98 0.43
CA ARG A 128 3.13 -22.74 1.68
C ARG A 128 4.28 -23.67 2.06
N PHE A 129 5.51 -23.17 1.92
CA PHE A 129 6.73 -23.87 2.31
C PHE A 129 6.81 -24.05 3.84
#